data_AF-A0A8J7I889-F1
#
_entry.id   AF-A0A8J7I889-F1
#
_cell.length_a   1.000
_cell.length_b   1.000
_cell.length_c   1.000
_cell.angle_alpha   90.00
_cell.angle_beta   90.00
_cell.angle_gamma   90.00
#
_symmetry.space_group_name_H-M   'P 1'
#
loop_
_entity.id
_entity.type
_entity.pdbx_description
1 polymer ?
#
loop_
_entity_poly.entity_id
_entity_poly.type
_entity_poly.pdbx_seq_one_letter_code
_entity_poly.pdbx_strand_id
1 'polypeptide(L)'
;MKKIISVLLLGVAILAFAFNSPALAADAASGAKVFSANCASCHAGGKNLVQANKTLKKDALEKFGMYSAEAIIAQVTNGKNAMPAFKGRLKPNQIEDVAAYVLGQADKDWK
;
A
#
# COMPACT_ATOMS: atom_id res chain seq x y z
N MET A 1 6.00 51.19 -2.03
CA MET A 1 5.64 50.25 -0.96
C MET A 1 4.65 49.18 -1.41
N LYS A 2 3.44 49.52 -1.90
CA LYS A 2 2.43 48.53 -2.36
C LYS A 2 2.91 47.57 -3.48
N LYS A 3 3.69 48.05 -4.45
CA LYS A 3 4.25 47.22 -5.54
C LYS A 3 5.31 46.21 -5.07
N ILE A 4 6.10 46.58 -4.06
CA ILE A 4 7.14 45.70 -3.49
C ILE A 4 6.48 44.58 -2.68
N ILE A 5 5.39 44.90 -1.95
CA ILE A 5 4.59 43.93 -1.19
C ILE A 5 3.89 42.93 -2.13
N SER A 6 3.34 43.37 -3.28
CA SER A 6 2.77 42.46 -4.28
C SER A 6 3.79 41.52 -4.92
N VAL A 7 5.00 41.99 -5.19
CA VAL A 7 6.07 41.14 -5.77
C VAL A 7 6.58 40.13 -4.74
N LEU A 8 6.67 40.53 -3.45
CA LEU A 8 7.04 39.61 -2.38
C LEU A 8 5.98 38.51 -2.17
N LEU A 9 4.70 38.88 -2.18
CA LEU A 9 3.58 37.93 -2.06
C LEU A 9 3.54 36.94 -3.24
N LEU A 10 3.84 37.41 -4.45
CA LEU A 10 3.88 36.55 -5.63
C LEU A 10 5.08 35.59 -5.59
N GLY A 11 6.24 36.03 -5.09
CA GLY A 11 7.42 35.18 -4.91
C GLY A 11 7.22 34.09 -3.86
N VAL A 12 6.56 34.40 -2.74
CA VAL A 12 6.24 33.41 -1.68
C VAL A 12 5.26 32.34 -2.18
N ALA A 13 4.29 32.71 -3.02
CA ALA A 13 3.37 31.76 -3.61
C ALA A 13 4.08 30.76 -4.56
N ILE A 14 5.07 31.21 -5.32
CA ILE A 14 5.83 30.35 -6.25
C ILE A 14 6.73 29.36 -5.49
N LEU A 15 7.32 29.77 -4.36
CA LEU A 15 8.12 28.90 -3.49
C LEU A 15 7.29 27.79 -2.82
N ALA A 16 6.02 28.04 -2.50
CA ALA A 16 5.15 27.05 -1.87
C ALA A 16 4.77 25.87 -2.80
N PHE A 17 4.70 26.09 -4.12
CA PHE A 17 4.41 25.03 -5.08
C PHE A 17 5.61 24.11 -5.39
N ALA A 18 6.83 24.58 -5.14
CA ALA A 18 8.06 23.84 -5.45
C ALA A 18 8.38 22.71 -4.44
N PHE A 19 7.73 22.71 -3.27
CA PHE A 19 7.94 21.69 -2.21
C PHE A 19 6.81 20.66 -2.13
N ASN A 20 6.13 20.38 -3.24
CA ASN A 20 5.32 19.17 -3.34
C ASN A 20 6.28 17.98 -3.49
N SER A 21 6.75 17.43 -2.37
CA SER A 21 7.33 16.08 -2.36
C SER A 21 6.32 15.16 -3.06
N PRO A 22 6.72 14.38 -4.07
CA PRO A 22 5.81 13.42 -4.65
C PRO A 22 5.40 12.49 -3.51
N ALA A 23 4.11 12.51 -3.15
CA ALA A 23 3.54 11.41 -2.41
C ALA A 23 3.84 10.17 -3.28
N LEU A 24 4.71 9.29 -2.80
CA LEU A 24 5.04 8.05 -3.48
C LEU A 24 3.75 7.24 -3.54
N ALA A 25 3.01 7.39 -4.64
CA ALA A 25 1.83 6.60 -4.89
C ALA A 25 2.28 5.14 -5.03
N ALA A 26 1.63 4.24 -4.29
CA ALA A 26 1.92 2.83 -4.36
C ALA A 26 1.84 2.32 -5.81
N ASP A 27 2.88 1.64 -6.28
CA ASP A 27 2.97 1.10 -7.63
C ASP A 27 2.49 -0.35 -7.65
N ALA A 28 1.28 -0.56 -8.15
CA ALA A 28 0.68 -1.89 -8.25
C ALA A 28 1.52 -2.87 -9.10
N ALA A 29 2.31 -2.41 -10.08
CA ALA A 29 3.17 -3.27 -10.88
C ALA A 29 4.38 -3.77 -10.07
N SER A 30 4.99 -2.90 -9.27
CA SER A 30 6.00 -3.29 -8.28
C SER A 30 5.41 -4.19 -7.19
N GLY A 31 4.18 -3.89 -6.74
CA GLY A 31 3.44 -4.71 -5.78
C GLY A 31 3.21 -6.15 -6.26
N ALA A 32 2.92 -6.34 -7.54
CA ALA A 32 2.78 -7.69 -8.13
C ALA A 32 4.08 -8.51 -8.01
N LYS A 33 5.24 -7.89 -8.24
CA LYS A 33 6.55 -8.54 -8.11
C LYS A 33 6.83 -8.93 -6.65
N VAL A 34 6.55 -8.01 -5.71
CA VAL A 34 6.68 -8.27 -4.27
C VAL A 34 5.77 -9.43 -3.86
N PHE A 35 4.51 -9.41 -4.32
CA PHE A 35 3.54 -10.47 -4.03
C PHE A 35 4.02 -11.83 -4.53
N SER A 36 4.48 -11.91 -5.78
CA SER A 36 4.95 -13.16 -6.38
C SER A 36 6.14 -13.74 -5.61
N ALA A 37 7.07 -12.90 -5.15
CA ALA A 37 8.28 -13.36 -4.48
C ALA A 37 8.06 -13.71 -2.99
N ASN A 38 7.07 -13.12 -2.34
CA ASN A 38 6.97 -13.16 -0.86
C ASN A 38 5.63 -13.70 -0.33
N CYS A 39 4.55 -13.59 -1.11
CA CYS A 39 3.18 -13.83 -0.63
C CYS A 39 2.52 -15.03 -1.31
N ALA A 40 2.85 -15.27 -2.58
CA ALA A 40 2.18 -16.27 -3.42
C ALA A 40 2.24 -17.69 -2.87
N SER A 41 3.31 -18.05 -2.13
CA SER A 41 3.44 -19.39 -1.53
C SER A 41 2.27 -19.78 -0.62
N CYS A 42 1.60 -18.80 0.00
CA CYS A 42 0.41 -19.04 0.82
C CYS A 42 -0.86 -18.46 0.18
N HIS A 43 -0.72 -17.39 -0.61
CA HIS A 43 -1.84 -16.54 -1.05
C HIS A 43 -2.09 -16.52 -2.56
N ALA A 44 -1.49 -17.42 -3.34
CA ALA A 44 -1.71 -17.51 -4.78
C ALA A 44 -3.22 -17.53 -5.13
N GLY A 45 -3.62 -16.73 -6.12
CA GLY A 45 -5.02 -16.60 -6.55
C GLY A 45 -5.95 -16.07 -5.45
N GLY A 46 -5.43 -15.26 -4.53
CA GLY A 46 -6.17 -14.69 -3.41
C GLY A 46 -6.56 -15.69 -2.33
N LYS A 47 -6.03 -16.92 -2.36
CA LYS A 47 -6.34 -17.96 -1.37
C LYS A 47 -5.57 -17.73 -0.06
N ASN A 48 -5.72 -18.66 0.87
CA ASN A 48 -4.84 -18.80 2.02
C ASN A 48 -4.70 -20.29 2.35
N LEU A 49 -3.55 -20.86 2.03
CA LEU A 49 -3.29 -22.30 2.22
C LEU A 49 -3.10 -22.70 3.69
N VAL A 50 -2.80 -21.74 4.57
CA VAL A 50 -2.57 -21.98 6.00
C VAL A 50 -3.87 -21.82 6.79
N GLN A 51 -4.68 -20.82 6.44
CA GLN A 51 -5.95 -20.52 7.12
C GLN A 51 -7.04 -20.22 6.10
N ALA A 52 -7.76 -21.27 5.68
CA ALA A 52 -8.66 -21.25 4.51
C ALA A 52 -9.77 -20.18 4.54
N ASN A 53 -10.21 -19.75 5.73
CA ASN A 53 -11.23 -18.70 5.86
C ASN A 53 -10.66 -17.27 5.83
N LYS A 54 -9.33 -17.09 5.82
CA LYS A 54 -8.64 -15.78 5.79
C LYS A 54 -8.01 -15.52 4.41
N THR A 55 -8.82 -15.58 3.37
CA THR A 55 -8.40 -15.29 1.99
C THR A 55 -8.16 -13.79 1.76
N LEU A 56 -7.58 -13.45 0.62
CA LEU A 56 -7.42 -12.07 0.15
C LEU A 56 -8.56 -11.61 -0.78
N LYS A 57 -9.66 -12.37 -0.82
CA LYS A 57 -10.89 -11.95 -1.48
C LYS A 57 -11.54 -10.80 -0.71
N LYS A 58 -12.22 -9.91 -1.44
CA LYS A 58 -12.81 -8.69 -0.89
C LYS A 58 -13.76 -8.96 0.29
N ASP A 59 -14.69 -9.90 0.13
CA ASP A 59 -15.65 -10.31 1.17
C ASP A 59 -14.97 -10.74 2.48
N ALA A 60 -13.89 -11.52 2.38
CA ALA A 60 -13.12 -11.96 3.54
C ALA A 60 -12.34 -10.80 4.17
N LEU A 61 -11.72 -9.94 3.35
CA LEU A 61 -11.01 -8.76 3.84
C LEU A 61 -11.96 -7.83 4.58
N GLU A 62 -13.14 -7.54 4.03
CA GLU A 62 -14.17 -6.71 4.67
C GLU A 62 -14.65 -7.33 6.00
N LYS A 63 -15.01 -8.62 5.97
CA LYS A 63 -15.47 -9.37 7.15
C LYS A 63 -14.50 -9.31 8.33
N PHE A 64 -13.20 -9.21 8.05
CA PHE A 64 -12.17 -9.18 9.09
C PHE A 64 -11.52 -7.81 9.29
N GLY A 65 -12.10 -6.75 8.72
CA GLY A 65 -11.59 -5.38 8.87
C GLY A 65 -10.22 -5.15 8.24
N MET A 66 -9.88 -5.95 7.21
CA MET A 66 -8.60 -5.92 6.50
C MET A 66 -8.70 -5.22 5.13
N TYR A 67 -9.89 -4.76 4.71
CA TYR A 67 -10.09 -4.11 3.43
C TYR A 67 -9.68 -2.62 3.45
N SER A 68 -8.43 -2.35 3.81
CA SER A 68 -7.82 -1.02 3.75
C SER A 68 -6.30 -1.15 3.59
N ALA A 69 -5.66 -0.15 3.00
CA ALA A 69 -4.21 -0.17 2.81
C ALA A 69 -3.49 -0.20 4.17
N GLU A 70 -3.96 0.60 5.12
CA GLU A 70 -3.40 0.72 6.47
C GLU A 70 -3.44 -0.61 7.21
N ALA A 71 -4.58 -1.32 7.15
CA ALA A 71 -4.73 -2.63 7.80
C ALA A 71 -3.79 -3.67 7.20
N ILE A 72 -3.69 -3.73 5.87
CA ILE A 72 -2.81 -4.67 5.17
C ILE A 72 -1.34 -4.33 5.45
N ILE A 73 -0.94 -3.06 5.36
CA ILE A 73 0.41 -2.58 5.67
C ILE A 73 0.78 -2.97 7.09
N ALA A 74 -0.10 -2.73 8.07
CA ALA A 74 0.16 -3.07 9.46
C ALA A 74 0.39 -4.57 9.66
N GLN A 75 -0.43 -5.43 9.03
CA GLN A 75 -0.30 -6.88 9.18
C GLN A 75 0.89 -7.45 8.40
N VAL A 76 1.20 -6.94 7.21
CA VAL A 76 2.41 -7.33 6.47
C VAL A 76 3.66 -6.92 7.25
N THR A 77 3.66 -5.72 7.82
CA THR A 77 4.79 -5.22 8.63
C THR A 77 5.02 -6.09 9.86
N ASN A 78 3.97 -6.34 10.64
CA ASN A 78 4.11 -6.92 11.99
C ASN A 78 3.83 -8.43 12.05
N GLY A 79 3.29 -9.02 10.98
CA GLY A 79 2.81 -10.40 10.98
C GLY A 79 1.57 -10.58 11.86
N LYS A 80 1.01 -11.79 11.83
CA LYS A 80 -0.07 -12.21 12.73
C LYS A 80 -0.18 -13.73 12.74
N ASN A 81 -0.06 -14.34 13.91
CA ASN A 81 -0.10 -15.80 14.07
C ASN A 81 0.89 -16.48 13.12
N ALA A 82 0.41 -17.34 12.21
CA ALA A 82 1.23 -18.05 11.23
C ALA A 82 1.73 -17.17 10.08
N MET A 83 1.17 -15.97 9.87
CA MET A 83 1.66 -15.04 8.86
C MET A 83 2.93 -14.34 9.38
N PRO A 84 4.08 -14.48 8.70
CA PRO A 84 5.33 -13.89 9.17
C PRO A 84 5.32 -12.36 9.09
N ALA A 85 6.11 -11.73 9.94
CA ALA A 85 6.41 -10.30 9.84
C ALA A 85 7.40 -10.05 8.69
N PHE A 86 7.19 -8.97 7.92
CA PHE A 86 8.08 -8.54 6.84
C PHE A 86 8.87 -7.27 7.17
N LYS A 87 8.67 -6.67 8.35
CA LYS A 87 9.54 -5.57 8.83
C LYS A 87 11.01 -5.99 8.77
N GLY A 88 11.84 -5.18 8.12
CA GLY A 88 13.26 -5.46 7.92
C GLY A 88 13.59 -6.44 6.78
N ARG A 89 12.59 -7.12 6.22
CA ARG A 89 12.73 -7.98 5.03
C ARG A 89 12.30 -7.27 3.75
N LEU A 90 11.27 -6.45 3.86
CA LEU A 90 10.79 -5.56 2.80
C LEU A 90 11.01 -4.11 3.22
N LYS A 91 11.30 -3.25 2.23
CA LYS A 91 11.30 -1.80 2.42
C LYS A 91 9.87 -1.30 2.65
N PRO A 92 9.66 -0.18 3.37
CA PRO A 92 8.31 0.37 3.61
C PRO A 92 7.50 0.56 2.32
N ASN A 93 8.11 1.11 1.27
CA ASN A 93 7.44 1.30 -0.02
C ASN A 93 7.03 -0.03 -0.68
N GLN A 94 7.81 -1.10 -0.53
CA GLN A 94 7.43 -2.42 -1.04
C GLN A 94 6.22 -3.00 -0.30
N ILE A 95 6.06 -2.67 0.99
CA ILE A 95 4.90 -3.06 1.80
C ILE A 95 3.66 -2.28 1.35
N GLU A 96 3.81 -0.99 1.06
CA GLU A 96 2.74 -0.15 0.50
C GLU A 96 2.32 -0.65 -0.90
N ASP A 97 3.28 -0.92 -1.78
CA ASP A 97 3.05 -1.43 -3.12
C ASP A 97 2.29 -2.76 -3.11
N VAL A 98 2.69 -3.71 -2.25
CA VAL A 98 2.00 -5.01 -2.16
C VAL A 98 0.61 -4.87 -1.54
N ALA A 99 0.40 -3.94 -0.61
CA ALA A 99 -0.93 -3.67 -0.06
C ALA A 99 -1.87 -3.11 -1.15
N ALA A 100 -1.39 -2.15 -1.94
CA ALA A 100 -2.14 -1.61 -3.08
C ALA A 100 -2.45 -2.68 -4.13
N TYR A 101 -1.47 -3.54 -4.44
CA TYR A 101 -1.69 -4.67 -5.34
C TYR A 101 -2.78 -5.63 -4.82
N VAL A 102 -2.74 -6.00 -3.53
CA VAL A 102 -3.75 -6.90 -2.93
C VAL A 102 -5.15 -6.31 -3.00
N LEU A 103 -5.32 -5.02 -2.67
CA LEU A 103 -6.63 -4.34 -2.78
C LEU A 103 -7.12 -4.32 -4.24
N GLY A 104 -6.24 -3.94 -5.17
CA GLY A 104 -6.58 -3.90 -6.60
C GLY A 104 -6.92 -5.29 -7.18
N GLN A 105 -6.30 -6.36 -6.67
CA GLN A 105 -6.66 -7.73 -7.04
C GLN A 105 -7.98 -8.18 -6.39
N ALA A 106 -8.22 -7.79 -5.13
CA ALA A 106 -9.46 -8.08 -4.43
C ALA A 106 -10.68 -7.45 -5.14
N ASP A 107 -10.56 -6.21 -5.63
CA ASP A 107 -11.60 -5.55 -6.43
C ASP A 107 -11.85 -6.23 -7.78
N LYS A 108 -10.90 -7.00 -8.29
CA LYS A 108 -10.99 -7.76 -9.55
C LYS A 108 -11.34 -9.23 -9.32
N ASP A 109 -11.71 -9.62 -8.10
CA ASP A 109 -11.93 -11.01 -7.71
C ASP A 109 -10.74 -11.95 -8.01
N TRP A 110 -9.52 -11.41 -8.01
CA TRP A 110 -8.31 -12.12 -8.40
C TRP A 110 -8.37 -12.74 -9.82
N LYS A 111 -9.02 -12.02 -10.75
CA LYS A 111 -9.11 -12.36 -12.18
C LYS A 111 -8.28 -11.42 -13.05
#